data_AF-A0A353LUA2-F1
#
_entry.id   AF-A0A353LUA2-F1
#
_cell.length_a   1.000
_cell.length_b   1.000
_cell.length_c   1.000
_cell.angle_alpha   90.00
_cell.angle_beta   90.00
_cell.angle_gamma   90.00
#
_symmetry.space_group_name_H-M   'P 1'
#
loop_
_entity.id
_entity.type
_entity.pdbx_description
1 polymer ?
#
loop_
_entity_poly.entity_id
_entity_poly.type
_entity_poly.pdbx_seq_one_letter_code
_entity_poly.pdbx_strand_id
1 'polypeptide(L)'
;MASGGGRRLGLFSWALFDWANQPYFTLITTFIFAPYFAAEFIGDPVRGQALWGYTLAAAGVVVALFSPILGAIADVSGPRKPWIAAFGVLFVVSCSYLYTAVPGAPGSALWIAIALGLAAIAAEFAIVFNNAMLPSLVPEHQIGRLSGFGWGLGYLGGLVALLMIIGLPDAPFLGLQSAQAEAGRLVGPLTAIWFLIFALPLFLFTPDQR
;
A
#
# COMPACT_ATOMS: atom_id res chain seq x y z
N MET A 1 3.88 33.26 6.81
CA MET A 1 2.65 32.90 6.08
C MET A 1 3.06 32.27 4.76
N ALA A 2 2.93 30.94 4.61
CA ALA A 2 3.26 30.30 3.33
C ALA A 2 2.29 30.82 2.26
N SER A 3 2.82 31.21 1.09
CA SER A 3 2.04 31.64 -0.07
C SER A 3 0.94 30.62 -0.36
N GLY A 4 -0.23 31.09 -0.81
CA GLY A 4 -1.40 30.22 -1.04
C GLY A 4 -1.14 29.00 -1.94
N GLY A 5 -0.10 29.05 -2.78
CA GLY A 5 0.38 27.92 -3.58
C GLY A 5 1.04 26.80 -2.78
N GLY A 6 1.90 27.13 -1.80
CA GLY A 6 2.59 26.14 -0.96
C GLY A 6 1.63 25.34 -0.08
N ARG A 7 0.56 25.98 0.41
CA ARG A 7 -0.49 25.29 1.17
C ARG A 7 -1.26 24.30 0.31
N ARG A 8 -1.65 24.69 -0.92
CA ARG A 8 -2.38 23.79 -1.84
C ARG A 8 -1.55 22.58 -2.25
N LEU A 9 -0.25 22.79 -2.52
CA LEU A 9 0.68 21.71 -2.85
C LEU A 9 0.79 20.69 -1.69
N GLY A 10 0.87 21.16 -0.44
CA GLY A 10 0.93 20.30 0.74
C GLY A 10 -0.33 19.45 0.94
N LEU A 11 -1.53 20.03 0.70
CA LEU A 11 -2.80 19.30 0.79
C LEU A 11 -2.94 18.26 -0.32
N PHE A 12 -2.57 18.60 -1.55
CA PHE A 12 -2.57 17.65 -2.66
C PHE A 12 -1.57 16.52 -2.43
N SER A 13 -0.37 16.84 -1.93
CA SER A 13 0.66 15.86 -1.60
C SER A 13 0.23 14.91 -0.47
N TRP A 14 -0.56 15.40 0.49
CA TRP A 14 -1.19 14.55 1.51
C TRP A 14 -2.20 13.60 0.87
N ALA A 15 -3.09 14.10 0.01
CA ALA A 15 -4.10 13.29 -0.68
C ALA A 15 -3.48 12.26 -1.65
N LEU A 16 -2.33 12.56 -2.25
CA LEU A 16 -1.59 11.66 -3.13
C LEU A 16 -1.07 10.40 -2.40
N PHE A 17 -1.02 10.42 -1.06
CA PHE A 17 -0.66 9.24 -0.28
C PHE A 17 -1.66 8.09 -0.46
N ASP A 18 -2.97 8.37 -0.55
CA ASP A 18 -3.97 7.34 -0.82
C ASP A 18 -3.76 6.72 -2.22
N TRP A 19 -3.43 7.57 -3.21
CA TRP A 19 -3.03 7.13 -4.55
C TRP A 19 -1.78 6.23 -4.52
N ALA A 20 -0.81 6.56 -3.67
CA ALA A 20 0.42 5.79 -3.52
C ALA A 20 0.18 4.39 -2.93
N ASN A 21 -0.77 4.25 -2.01
CA ASN A 21 -1.10 2.95 -1.40
C ASN A 21 -2.00 2.08 -2.26
N GLN A 22 -2.79 2.68 -3.16
CA GLN A 22 -3.88 1.94 -3.78
C GLN A 22 -3.49 0.67 -4.56
N PRO A 23 -2.35 0.57 -5.26
CA PRO A 23 -1.97 -0.68 -5.93
C PRO A 23 -1.86 -1.88 -4.97
N TYR A 24 -1.58 -1.66 -3.69
CA TYR A 24 -1.64 -2.75 -2.71
C TYR A 24 -3.06 -3.30 -2.59
N PHE A 25 -4.06 -2.43 -2.36
CA PHE A 25 -5.44 -2.86 -2.20
C PHE A 25 -6.07 -3.37 -3.51
N THR A 26 -5.66 -2.85 -4.67
CA THR A 26 -6.24 -3.30 -5.95
C THR A 26 -5.48 -4.48 -6.55
N LEU A 27 -4.16 -4.38 -6.71
CA LEU A 27 -3.38 -5.40 -7.39
C LEU A 27 -3.04 -6.56 -6.46
N ILE A 28 -2.58 -6.27 -5.24
CA ILE A 28 -2.12 -7.31 -4.33
C ILE A 28 -3.32 -8.01 -3.68
N THR A 29 -4.21 -7.25 -3.03
CA THR A 29 -5.25 -7.89 -2.22
C THR A 29 -6.46 -8.39 -2.99
N THR A 30 -6.72 -7.84 -4.19
CA THR A 30 -8.00 -8.08 -4.89
C THR A 30 -7.82 -8.79 -6.23
N PHE A 31 -7.15 -8.17 -7.20
CA PHE A 31 -7.30 -8.58 -8.60
C PHE A 31 -6.20 -9.47 -9.17
N ILE A 32 -4.96 -9.36 -8.69
CA ILE A 32 -3.81 -10.02 -9.34
C ILE A 32 -3.09 -10.98 -8.40
N PHE A 33 -2.50 -10.48 -7.31
CA PHE A 33 -1.64 -11.32 -6.45
C PHE A 33 -2.46 -12.32 -5.65
N ALA A 34 -3.63 -11.95 -5.11
CA ALA A 34 -4.50 -12.86 -4.37
C ALA A 34 -4.91 -14.13 -5.15
N PRO A 35 -5.47 -14.03 -6.38
CA PRO A 35 -5.77 -15.22 -7.16
C PRO A 35 -4.49 -15.98 -7.59
N TYR A 36 -3.41 -15.28 -7.93
CA TYR A 36 -2.10 -15.89 -8.23
C TYR A 36 -1.56 -16.71 -7.05
N PHE A 37 -1.60 -16.15 -5.84
CA PHE A 37 -1.13 -16.79 -4.63
C PHE A 37 -1.87 -18.10 -4.40
N ALA A 38 -3.19 -18.10 -4.53
CA ALA A 38 -4.01 -19.27 -4.27
C ALA A 38 -3.90 -20.34 -5.37
N ALA A 39 -4.02 -19.95 -6.63
CA ALA A 39 -4.13 -20.90 -7.75
C ALA A 39 -2.77 -21.37 -8.27
N GLU A 40 -1.78 -20.47 -8.37
CA GLU A 40 -0.51 -20.75 -9.05
C GLU A 40 0.62 -21.01 -8.05
N PHE A 41 0.79 -20.14 -7.04
CA PHE A 41 1.90 -20.27 -6.09
C PHE A 41 1.71 -21.43 -5.13
N ILE A 42 0.54 -21.52 -4.49
CA ILE A 42 0.19 -22.66 -3.62
C ILE A 42 -0.19 -23.89 -4.45
N GLY A 43 -0.76 -23.70 -5.65
CA GLY A 43 -1.18 -24.80 -6.53
C GLY A 43 -2.45 -25.53 -6.10
N ASP A 44 -3.11 -25.06 -5.03
CA ASP A 44 -4.36 -25.56 -4.49
C ASP A 44 -5.24 -24.37 -4.12
N PRO A 45 -6.27 -24.03 -4.94
CA PRO A 45 -7.11 -22.86 -4.71
C PRO A 45 -7.79 -22.85 -3.34
N VAL A 46 -8.22 -24.00 -2.82
CA VAL A 46 -8.95 -24.06 -1.53
C VAL A 46 -7.99 -23.78 -0.38
N ARG A 47 -6.86 -24.50 -0.35
CA ARG A 47 -5.83 -24.31 0.67
C ARG A 47 -5.18 -22.93 0.57
N GLY A 48 -4.95 -22.45 -0.64
CA GLY A 48 -4.37 -21.14 -0.92
C GLY A 48 -5.26 -19.99 -0.45
N GLN A 49 -6.57 -20.05 -0.71
CA GLN A 49 -7.54 -19.08 -0.18
C GLN A 49 -7.63 -19.13 1.34
N ALA A 50 -7.59 -20.32 1.94
CA ALA A 50 -7.57 -20.45 3.39
C ALA A 50 -6.31 -19.81 4.01
N LEU A 51 -5.12 -20.10 3.47
CA LEU A 51 -3.87 -19.51 3.93
C LEU A 51 -3.84 -17.98 3.75
N TRP A 52 -4.34 -17.50 2.61
CA TRP A 52 -4.51 -16.06 2.36
C TRP A 52 -5.41 -15.41 3.42
N GLY A 53 -6.58 -16.00 3.66
CA GLY A 53 -7.54 -15.54 4.66
C GLY A 53 -6.94 -15.52 6.08
N TYR A 54 -6.28 -16.59 6.50
CA TYR A 54 -5.61 -16.64 7.80
C TYR A 54 -4.50 -15.61 7.95
N THR A 55 -3.74 -15.37 6.87
CA THR A 55 -2.67 -14.37 6.85
C THR A 55 -3.23 -12.97 7.05
N LEU A 56 -4.25 -12.58 6.28
CA LEU A 56 -4.89 -11.27 6.43
C LEU A 56 -5.65 -11.13 7.75
N ALA A 57 -6.26 -12.21 8.25
CA ALA A 57 -6.90 -12.19 9.56
C ALA A 57 -5.88 -11.97 10.69
N ALA A 58 -4.74 -12.65 10.65
CA ALA A 58 -3.66 -12.46 11.64
C ALA A 58 -3.11 -11.03 11.57
N ALA A 59 -2.87 -10.51 10.37
CA ALA A 59 -2.48 -9.11 10.17
C ALA A 59 -3.53 -8.13 10.71
N GLY A 60 -4.81 -8.38 10.43
CA GLY A 60 -5.93 -7.58 10.90
C GLY A 60 -6.05 -7.56 12.44
N VAL A 61 -5.79 -8.69 13.11
CA VAL A 61 -5.72 -8.75 14.58
C VAL A 61 -4.58 -7.88 15.11
N VAL A 62 -3.39 -7.95 14.49
CA VAL A 62 -2.27 -7.08 14.87
C VAL A 62 -2.65 -5.61 14.67
N VAL A 63 -3.23 -5.25 13.52
CA VAL A 63 -3.67 -3.89 13.25
C VAL A 63 -4.71 -3.44 14.29
N ALA A 64 -5.73 -4.24 14.58
CA ALA A 64 -6.76 -3.90 15.54
C ALA A 64 -6.22 -3.66 16.97
N LEU A 65 -5.24 -4.44 17.40
CA LEU A 65 -4.64 -4.31 18.73
C LEU A 65 -3.71 -3.10 18.85
N PHE A 66 -2.94 -2.79 17.81
CA PHE A 66 -1.91 -1.75 17.87
C PHE A 66 -2.37 -0.40 17.31
N SER A 67 -3.39 -0.34 16.46
CA SER A 67 -3.90 0.93 15.91
C SER A 67 -4.33 1.96 16.97
N PRO A 68 -5.01 1.59 18.08
CA PRO A 68 -5.33 2.56 19.14
C PRO A 68 -4.08 3.13 19.80
N ILE A 69 -3.05 2.30 20.00
CA ILE A 69 -1.78 2.70 20.61
C ILE A 69 -1.02 3.64 19.66
N LEU A 70 -0.91 3.27 18.40
CA LEU A 70 -0.24 4.08 17.38
C LEU A 70 -1.00 5.38 17.08
N GLY A 71 -2.34 5.36 17.12
CA GLY A 71 -3.17 6.56 17.02
C GLY A 71 -2.93 7.52 18.18
N ALA A 72 -2.93 7.02 19.42
CA ALA A 72 -2.59 7.84 20.59
C ALA A 72 -1.16 8.39 20.50
N ILE A 73 -0.20 7.60 20.01
CA ILE A 73 1.16 8.07 19.72
C ILE A 73 1.12 9.18 18.66
N ALA A 74 0.37 9.05 17.57
CA ALA A 74 0.29 10.07 16.53
C ALA A 74 -0.37 11.38 17.00
N ASP A 75 -1.31 11.29 17.94
CA ASP A 75 -2.02 12.43 18.52
C ASP A 75 -1.14 13.21 19.51
N VAL A 76 -0.33 12.51 20.32
CA VAL A 76 0.46 13.11 21.41
C VAL A 76 1.92 13.35 21.04
N SER A 77 2.48 12.54 20.14
CA SER A 77 3.89 12.58 19.75
C SER A 77 4.10 13.46 18.52
N GLY A 78 5.31 14.02 18.38
CA GLY A 78 5.67 15.07 17.41
C GLY A 78 5.52 14.69 15.92
N PRO A 79 6.60 14.62 15.13
CA PRO A 79 6.49 14.48 13.68
C PRO A 79 5.91 13.10 13.29
N ARG A 80 4.92 13.07 12.40
CA ARG A 80 4.29 11.83 11.89
C ARG A 80 5.02 11.26 10.69
N LYS A 81 5.69 12.10 9.89
CA LYS A 81 6.43 11.67 8.70
C LYS A 81 7.46 10.58 8.97
N PRO A 82 8.26 10.59 10.06
CA PRO A 82 9.18 9.50 10.35
C PRO A 82 8.49 8.14 10.54
N TRP A 83 7.29 8.12 11.13
CA TRP A 83 6.49 6.91 11.27
C TRP A 83 5.96 6.42 9.92
N ILE A 84 5.43 7.32 9.09
CA ILE A 84 5.01 7.01 7.73
C ILE A 84 6.19 6.47 6.90
N ALA A 85 7.40 7.03 7.08
CA ALA A 85 8.60 6.55 6.40
C ALA A 85 9.02 5.16 6.89
N ALA A 86 9.01 4.91 8.20
CA ALA A 86 9.38 3.60 8.77
C ALA A 86 8.44 2.49 8.28
N PHE A 87 7.12 2.71 8.37
CA PHE A 87 6.15 1.76 7.82
C PHE A 87 6.21 1.70 6.29
N GLY A 88 6.46 2.81 5.61
CA GLY A 88 6.66 2.84 4.16
C GLY A 88 7.84 1.98 3.70
N VAL A 89 8.97 1.99 4.43
CA VAL A 89 10.11 1.10 4.15
C VAL A 89 9.72 -0.36 4.37
N LEU A 90 9.06 -0.68 5.48
CA LEU A 90 8.58 -2.05 5.74
C LEU A 90 7.62 -2.52 4.64
N PHE A 91 6.71 -1.65 4.21
CA PHE A 91 5.75 -1.91 3.14
C PHE A 91 6.46 -2.19 1.81
N VAL A 92 7.42 -1.35 1.41
CA VAL A 92 8.20 -1.48 0.17
C VAL A 92 9.00 -2.78 0.17
N VAL A 93 9.68 -3.10 1.27
CA VAL A 93 10.47 -4.34 1.40
C VAL A 93 9.55 -5.56 1.32
N SER A 94 8.42 -5.53 2.04
CA SER A 94 7.46 -6.64 2.07
C SER A 94 6.81 -6.87 0.72
N CYS A 95 6.36 -5.81 0.03
CA CYS A 95 5.79 -5.89 -1.32
C CYS A 95 6.82 -6.37 -2.35
N SER A 96 8.07 -5.90 -2.26
CA SER A 96 9.15 -6.34 -3.16
C SER A 96 9.46 -7.83 -2.97
N TYR A 97 9.42 -8.31 -1.72
CA TYR A 97 9.66 -9.72 -1.40
C TYR A 97 8.61 -10.66 -2.00
N LEU A 98 7.38 -10.19 -2.26
CA LEU A 98 6.36 -10.99 -2.94
C LEU A 98 6.80 -11.48 -4.33
N TYR A 99 7.78 -10.85 -4.97
CA TYR A 99 8.35 -11.32 -6.22
C TYR A 99 8.98 -12.71 -6.13
N THR A 100 9.43 -13.12 -4.93
CA THR A 100 10.03 -14.45 -4.71
C THR A 100 8.99 -15.57 -4.57
N ALA A 101 7.70 -15.27 -4.73
CA ALA A 101 6.62 -16.25 -4.74
C ALA A 101 6.65 -17.11 -6.03
N VAL A 102 7.71 -17.90 -6.22
CA VAL A 102 7.87 -18.75 -7.40
C VAL A 102 7.08 -20.06 -7.19
N PRO A 103 6.20 -20.45 -8.12
CA PRO A 103 5.45 -21.71 -8.02
C PRO A 103 6.39 -22.91 -7.86
N GLY A 104 6.04 -23.84 -6.97
CA GLY A 104 6.81 -25.06 -6.74
C GLY A 104 8.09 -24.89 -5.91
N ALA A 105 8.40 -23.69 -5.39
CA ALA A 105 9.54 -23.50 -4.48
C ALA A 105 9.21 -24.00 -3.06
N PRO A 106 9.76 -25.14 -2.61
CA PRO A 106 9.38 -25.74 -1.33
C PRO A 106 9.80 -24.85 -0.15
N GLY A 107 8.90 -24.69 0.83
CA GLY A 107 9.16 -23.92 2.05
C GLY A 107 9.04 -22.39 1.93
N SER A 108 8.74 -21.86 0.74
CA SER A 108 8.59 -20.41 0.52
C SER A 108 7.24 -19.85 1.02
N ALA A 109 6.20 -20.69 1.13
CA ALA A 109 4.83 -20.25 1.45
C ALA A 109 4.70 -19.51 2.78
N LEU A 110 5.43 -19.93 3.82
CA LEU A 110 5.44 -19.25 5.12
C LEU A 110 6.02 -17.83 5.00
N TRP A 111 7.12 -17.67 4.28
CA TRP A 111 7.79 -16.39 4.12
C TRP A 111 6.96 -15.41 3.28
N ILE A 112 6.29 -15.91 2.23
CA ILE A 112 5.35 -15.09 1.44
C ILE A 112 4.14 -14.68 2.28
N ALA A 113 3.59 -15.59 3.10
CA ALA A 113 2.51 -15.24 4.03
C ALA A 113 2.95 -14.19 5.06
N ILE A 114 4.15 -14.31 5.63
CA ILE A 114 4.71 -13.30 6.54
C ILE A 114 4.86 -11.96 5.82
N ALA A 115 5.42 -11.95 4.60
CA ALA A 115 5.58 -10.72 3.82
C ALA A 115 4.22 -10.08 3.47
N LEU A 116 3.21 -10.87 3.10
CA LEU A 116 1.84 -10.39 2.90
C LEU A 116 1.27 -9.74 4.17
N GLY A 117 1.43 -10.41 5.31
CA GLY A 117 0.97 -9.87 6.59
C GLY A 117 1.70 -8.59 6.99
N LEU A 118 3.01 -8.53 6.81
CA LEU A 118 3.81 -7.32 7.07
C LEU A 118 3.46 -6.17 6.13
N ALA A 119 3.21 -6.44 4.85
CA ALA A 119 2.74 -5.44 3.90
C ALA A 119 1.37 -4.86 4.33
N ALA A 120 0.43 -5.72 4.76
CA ALA A 120 -0.87 -5.30 5.28
C ALA A 120 -0.72 -4.40 6.51
N ILE A 121 0.03 -4.87 7.51
CA ILE A 121 0.26 -4.14 8.76
C ILE A 121 0.93 -2.78 8.48
N ALA A 122 1.94 -2.77 7.62
CA ALA A 122 2.67 -1.56 7.29
C ALA A 122 1.80 -0.53 6.54
N ALA A 123 0.98 -0.99 5.58
CA ALA A 123 0.04 -0.12 4.87
C ALA A 123 -0.96 0.52 5.86
N GLU A 124 -1.60 -0.29 6.70
CA GLU A 124 -2.60 0.18 7.66
C GLU A 124 -2.00 1.16 8.68
N PHE A 125 -0.83 0.85 9.24
CA PHE A 125 -0.17 1.76 10.18
C PHE A 125 0.30 3.05 9.52
N ALA A 126 0.81 3.00 8.29
CA ALA A 126 1.16 4.23 7.57
C ALA A 126 -0.08 5.11 7.32
N ILE A 127 -1.24 4.50 7.03
CA ILE A 127 -2.55 5.18 6.91
C ILE A 127 -2.98 5.80 8.24
N VAL A 128 -2.82 5.13 9.38
CA VAL A 128 -3.11 5.71 10.70
C VAL A 128 -2.35 7.02 10.92
N PHE A 129 -1.04 7.04 10.66
CA PHE A 129 -0.23 8.25 10.81
C PHE A 129 -0.54 9.31 9.77
N ASN A 130 -0.84 8.93 8.52
CA ASN A 130 -1.28 9.88 7.48
C ASN A 130 -2.59 10.57 7.87
N ASN A 131 -3.58 9.80 8.34
CA ASN A 131 -4.87 10.32 8.77
C ASN A 131 -4.75 11.24 9.99
N ALA A 132 -3.84 10.94 10.91
CA ALA A 132 -3.55 11.81 12.06
C ALA A 132 -3.00 13.20 11.65
N MET A 133 -2.53 13.38 10.41
CA MET A 133 -2.12 14.70 9.91
C MET A 133 -3.32 15.60 9.57
N LEU A 134 -4.51 15.04 9.26
CA LEU A 134 -5.69 15.80 8.78
C LEU A 134 -6.05 17.01 9.65
N PRO A 135 -6.21 16.88 10.99
CA PRO A 135 -6.61 18.00 11.84
C PRO A 135 -5.60 19.14 11.87
N SER A 136 -4.32 18.85 11.54
CA SER A 136 -3.26 19.85 11.48
C SER A 136 -3.19 20.60 10.13
N LEU A 137 -3.76 20.02 9.07
CA LEU A 137 -3.68 20.55 7.71
C LEU A 137 -4.85 21.49 7.36
N VAL A 138 -6.05 21.14 7.81
CA VAL A 138 -7.29 21.84 7.47
C VAL A 138 -8.19 22.03 8.70
N PRO A 139 -9.00 23.10 8.74
CA PRO A 139 -10.00 23.27 9.79
C PRO A 139 -11.07 22.17 9.73
N GLU A 140 -11.71 21.87 10.86
CA GLU A 140 -12.64 20.74 11.03
C GLU A 140 -13.71 20.64 9.92
N HIS A 141 -14.32 21.77 9.54
CA HIS A 141 -15.35 21.82 8.48
C HIS A 141 -14.84 21.43 7.08
N GLN A 142 -13.53 21.31 6.86
CA GLN A 142 -12.92 20.90 5.59
C GLN A 142 -12.27 19.51 5.63
N ILE A 143 -12.21 18.86 6.81
CA ILE A 143 -11.62 17.52 6.95
C ILE A 143 -12.31 16.53 6.01
N GLY A 144 -13.64 16.47 6.02
CA GLY A 144 -14.41 15.57 5.16
C GLY A 144 -14.17 15.81 3.67
N ARG A 145 -13.99 17.07 3.25
CA ARG A 145 -13.72 17.41 1.84
C ARG A 145 -12.33 16.95 1.41
N LEU A 146 -11.31 17.18 2.25
CA LEU A 146 -9.94 16.77 1.93
C LEU A 146 -9.80 15.25 1.96
N SER A 147 -10.35 14.58 2.98
CA SER A 147 -10.37 13.12 3.08
C SER A 147 -11.11 12.49 1.90
N GLY A 148 -12.31 12.99 1.55
CA GLY A 148 -13.06 12.50 0.40
C GLY A 148 -12.32 12.67 -0.93
N PHE A 149 -11.57 13.77 -1.08
CA PHE A 149 -10.69 13.97 -2.24
C PHE A 149 -9.54 12.97 -2.26
N GLY A 150 -8.88 12.71 -1.12
CA GLY A 150 -7.85 11.68 -0.97
C GLY A 150 -8.36 10.30 -1.38
N TRP A 151 -9.50 9.87 -0.83
CA TRP A 151 -10.14 8.60 -1.19
C TRP A 151 -10.49 8.50 -2.68
N GLY A 152 -11.07 9.56 -3.25
CA GLY A 152 -11.38 9.61 -4.68
C GLY A 152 -10.13 9.48 -5.55
N LEU A 153 -9.05 10.19 -5.18
CA LEU A 153 -7.76 10.08 -5.84
C LEU A 153 -7.17 8.67 -5.67
N GLY A 154 -7.29 8.08 -4.49
CA GLY A 154 -6.94 6.69 -4.20
C GLY A 154 -7.60 5.72 -5.19
N TYR A 155 -8.94 5.72 -5.27
CA TYR A 155 -9.67 4.86 -6.21
C TYR A 155 -9.25 5.05 -7.68
N LEU A 156 -9.02 6.30 -8.11
CA LEU A 156 -8.47 6.56 -9.44
C LEU A 156 -7.08 5.95 -9.61
N GLY A 157 -6.21 6.06 -8.61
CA GLY A 157 -4.88 5.43 -8.61
C GLY A 157 -4.97 3.91 -8.71
N GLY A 158 -5.90 3.31 -7.99
CA GLY A 158 -6.18 1.88 -8.06
C GLY A 158 -6.65 1.42 -9.44
N LEU A 159 -7.54 2.19 -10.07
CA LEU A 159 -8.02 1.94 -11.43
C LEU A 159 -6.89 2.09 -12.46
N VAL A 160 -6.07 3.14 -12.33
CA VAL A 160 -4.92 3.37 -13.22
C VAL A 160 -3.89 2.26 -13.06
N ALA A 161 -3.57 1.84 -11.83
CA ALA A 161 -2.70 0.70 -11.54
C ALA A 161 -3.22 -0.59 -12.20
N LEU A 162 -4.52 -0.85 -12.08
CA LEU A 162 -5.16 -2.01 -12.67
C LEU A 162 -5.17 -1.96 -14.21
N LEU A 163 -5.47 -0.79 -14.80
CA LEU A 163 -5.45 -0.63 -16.25
C LEU A 163 -4.04 -0.70 -16.82
N MET A 164 -3.00 -0.26 -16.09
CA MET A 164 -1.63 -0.46 -16.54
C MET A 164 -1.28 -1.95 -16.58
N ILE A 165 -1.58 -2.73 -15.54
CA ILE A 165 -1.22 -4.16 -15.53
C ILE A 165 -2.06 -4.98 -16.52
N ILE A 166 -3.36 -4.66 -16.70
CA ILE A 166 -4.23 -5.33 -17.66
C ILE A 166 -3.94 -4.87 -19.09
N GLY A 167 -3.63 -3.59 -19.28
CA GLY A 167 -3.26 -2.95 -20.55
C GLY A 167 -1.81 -3.23 -20.98
N LEU A 168 -1.15 -4.16 -20.29
CA LEU A 168 0.17 -4.70 -20.60
C LEU A 168 0.17 -5.97 -21.49
N PRO A 169 -0.84 -6.33 -22.32
CA PRO A 169 -0.68 -7.44 -23.22
C PRO A 169 0.33 -7.05 -24.32
N ASP A 170 1.29 -7.94 -24.58
CA ASP A 170 2.33 -7.82 -25.61
C ASP A 170 3.38 -6.72 -25.39
N ALA A 171 3.99 -6.66 -24.20
CA ALA A 171 5.22 -5.90 -23.95
C ALA A 171 6.49 -6.79 -24.13
N PRO A 172 7.02 -7.02 -25.35
CA PRO A 172 8.19 -7.87 -25.59
C PRO A 172 9.48 -7.37 -24.92
N PHE A 173 9.53 -6.10 -24.47
CA PHE A 173 10.67 -5.55 -23.74
C PHE A 173 10.79 -6.05 -22.29
N LEU A 174 9.75 -6.68 -21.74
CA LEU A 174 9.77 -7.28 -20.39
C LEU A 174 9.98 -8.80 -20.41
N GLY A 175 10.10 -9.44 -21.57
CA GLY A 175 10.41 -10.88 -21.68
C GLY A 175 9.31 -11.84 -21.20
N LEU A 176 8.07 -11.38 -21.03
CA LEU A 176 6.94 -12.13 -20.47
C LEU A 176 6.43 -13.22 -21.43
N GLN A 177 7.13 -14.35 -21.54
CA GLN A 177 6.75 -15.47 -22.41
C GLN A 177 5.72 -16.43 -21.77
N SER A 178 5.38 -16.23 -20.49
CA SER A 178 4.27 -16.89 -19.79
C SER A 178 3.46 -15.87 -18.98
N ALA A 179 2.54 -15.18 -19.66
CA ALA A 179 1.97 -13.89 -19.24
C ALA A 179 1.24 -13.84 -17.88
N GLN A 180 0.79 -14.96 -17.30
CA GLN A 180 0.02 -14.95 -16.03
C GLN A 180 0.87 -15.17 -14.78
N ALA A 181 1.80 -16.13 -14.79
CA ALA A 181 2.58 -16.45 -13.60
C ALA A 181 3.64 -15.39 -13.30
N GLU A 182 4.19 -14.75 -14.33
CA GLU A 182 5.21 -13.71 -14.15
C GLU A 182 4.58 -12.35 -13.82
N ALA A 183 3.46 -12.00 -14.47
CA ALA A 183 2.67 -10.82 -14.12
C ALA A 183 2.16 -10.89 -12.67
N GLY A 184 1.75 -12.08 -12.21
CA GLY A 184 1.33 -12.35 -10.83
C GLY A 184 2.40 -11.98 -9.79
N ARG A 185 3.68 -12.13 -10.09
CA ARG A 185 4.78 -11.76 -9.17
C ARG A 185 5.21 -10.30 -9.30
N LEU A 186 5.17 -9.75 -10.51
CA LEU A 186 5.64 -8.39 -10.80
C LEU A 186 4.83 -7.30 -10.12
N VAL A 187 3.58 -7.57 -9.74
CA VAL A 187 2.74 -6.60 -9.02
C VAL A 187 3.30 -6.20 -7.65
N GLY A 188 4.10 -7.07 -7.00
CA GLY A 188 4.76 -6.74 -5.73
C GLY A 188 5.77 -5.59 -5.89
N PRO A 189 6.84 -5.77 -6.68
CA PRO A 189 7.78 -4.70 -7.01
C PRO A 189 7.14 -3.47 -7.65
N LEU A 190 6.14 -3.65 -8.54
CA LEU A 190 5.43 -2.53 -9.16
C LEU A 190 4.71 -1.68 -8.10
N THR A 191 4.02 -2.32 -7.15
CA THR A 191 3.37 -1.63 -6.03
C THR A 191 4.39 -0.90 -5.15
N ALA A 192 5.53 -1.53 -4.88
CA ALA A 192 6.61 -0.93 -4.09
C ALA A 192 7.21 0.32 -4.77
N ILE A 193 7.51 0.23 -6.07
CA ILE A 193 8.03 1.35 -6.87
C ILE A 193 6.99 2.48 -6.97
N TRP A 194 5.74 2.12 -7.22
CA TRP A 194 4.63 3.08 -7.27
C TRP A 194 4.51 3.86 -5.96
N PHE A 195 4.50 3.14 -4.83
CA PHE A 195 4.45 3.77 -3.52
C PHE A 195 5.63 4.71 -3.29
N LEU A 196 6.87 4.28 -3.60
CA LEU A 196 8.06 5.13 -3.45
C LEU A 196 7.96 6.44 -4.24
N ILE A 197 7.49 6.38 -5.48
CA ILE A 197 7.36 7.54 -6.36
C ILE A 197 6.27 8.49 -5.85
N PHE A 198 5.09 7.95 -5.54
CA PHE A 198 3.91 8.76 -5.25
C PHE A 198 3.75 9.14 -3.78
N ALA A 199 4.44 8.47 -2.85
CA ALA A 199 4.53 8.90 -1.45
C ALA A 199 5.56 10.01 -1.24
N LEU A 200 6.54 10.16 -2.15
CA LEU A 200 7.61 11.17 -2.03
C LEU A 200 7.10 12.61 -1.86
N PRO A 201 6.08 13.09 -2.62
CA PRO A 201 5.54 14.43 -2.44
C PRO A 201 5.03 14.72 -1.03
N LEU A 202 4.49 13.72 -0.31
CA LEU A 202 4.06 13.89 1.07
C LEU A 202 5.23 14.29 1.97
N PHE A 203 6.37 13.59 1.83
CA PHE A 203 7.55 13.86 2.64
C PHE A 203 8.15 15.24 2.35
N LEU A 204 8.11 15.68 1.09
CA LEU A 204 8.70 16.95 0.65
C LEU A 204 7.82 18.16 0.93
N PHE A 205 6.51 18.06 0.72
CA PHE A 205 5.64 19.25 0.63
C PHE A 205 4.54 19.32 1.69
N THR A 206 4.12 18.21 2.29
CA THR A 206 3.06 18.23 3.30
C THR A 206 3.62 18.82 4.61
N PRO A 207 3.00 19.86 5.21
CA PRO A 207 3.40 20.34 6.53
C PRO A 207 3.22 19.25 7.59
N ASP A 208 4.15 19.16 8.55
CA ASP A 208 4.06 18.26 9.69
C ASP A 208 4.21 19.05 11.00
N GLN A 209 3.70 18.51 12.10
CA GLN A 209 3.91 19.11 13.42
C GLN A 209 5.38 18.97 13.85
N ARG A 210 5.88 19.99 14.55
CA ARG A 210 7.23 20.02 15.10
C ARG A 210 7.24 19.49 16.52
#